data_AF-A0A2A4P049-F1
#
_entry.id   AF-A0A2A4P049-F1
#
_cell.length_a   1.000
_cell.length_b   1.000
_cell.length_c   1.000
_cell.angle_alpha   90.00
_cell.angle_beta   90.00
_cell.angle_gamma   90.00
#
_symmetry.space_group_name_H-M   'P 1'
#
loop_
_entity.id
_entity.type
_entity.pdbx_description
1 polymer ?
#
loop_
_entity_poly.entity_id
_entity_poly.type
_entity_poly.pdbx_seq_one_letter_code
_entity_poly.pdbx_strand_id
1 'polypeptide(L)'
;DGFADLVVGAEGASSGGINSAGAAYVYSGVDGSLLHQWNGGSAGDLFGHSVSAAGDVNGDGLSDLIVGACGVDHPFRPVPVATSRFNAGSAYVYSGADGAMLHQWDGGGAEDHFGWSVSGAGDVNGDSFADLIVGACNVNRNAAGSSHVFSGADGSILHQWYGGKAGDFFGGSVSGAGDINGDGFADLFVGAEGADPGGKSGAGSAFVFSGVQPRLSISNLVAGQTAVVDMDNCTPGGRVYLVWSVAGGGPVNTPYGTGHVSPPYALIQLTTDGNGHAGLSQSVPAGASGLNIWFHGVDIGSSTLLNPLALTVQ
;
A
#
# COMPACT_ATOMS: atom_id res chain seq x y z
N ASP A 1 9.18 16.48 18.08
CA ASP A 1 9.53 17.90 18.38
C ASP A 1 9.71 18.77 17.11
N GLY A 2 9.23 18.30 15.95
CA GLY A 2 9.39 18.98 14.67
C GLY A 2 10.71 18.67 13.96
N PHE A 3 11.61 17.92 14.57
CA PHE A 3 12.82 17.41 13.94
C PHE A 3 12.66 15.93 13.57
N ALA A 4 13.42 15.49 12.56
CA ALA A 4 13.45 14.10 12.16
C ALA A 4 14.29 13.27 13.15
N ASP A 5 13.78 12.12 13.55
CA ASP A 5 14.44 11.19 14.46
C ASP A 5 15.18 10.08 13.70
N LEU A 6 16.04 9.33 14.40
CA LEU A 6 16.85 8.26 13.83
C LEU A 6 16.31 6.89 14.23
N VAL A 7 15.99 6.07 13.23
CA VAL A 7 15.64 4.66 13.40
C VAL A 7 16.88 3.80 13.18
N VAL A 8 17.12 2.84 14.08
CA VAL A 8 18.25 1.90 13.98
C VAL A 8 17.78 0.46 14.20
N GLY A 9 18.05 -0.39 13.23
CA GLY A 9 17.92 -1.85 13.35
C GLY A 9 19.21 -2.47 13.87
N ALA A 10 19.11 -3.46 14.75
CA ALA A 10 20.22 -4.17 15.36
C ALA A 10 19.92 -5.67 15.44
N GLU A 11 19.83 -6.34 14.28
CA GLU A 11 19.52 -7.77 14.13
C GLU A 11 20.36 -8.72 15.01
N GLY A 12 21.61 -8.37 15.27
CA GLY A 12 22.55 -9.18 16.05
C GLY A 12 22.44 -8.99 17.56
N ALA A 13 21.59 -8.06 18.03
CA ALA A 13 21.49 -7.71 19.43
C ALA A 13 20.99 -8.90 20.28
N SER A 14 21.63 -9.13 21.42
CA SER A 14 21.16 -10.09 22.42
C SER A 14 20.15 -9.44 23.37
N SER A 15 19.02 -9.01 22.82
CA SER A 15 17.99 -8.26 23.53
C SER A 15 17.26 -9.14 24.56
N GLY A 16 16.93 -8.57 25.73
CA GLY A 16 16.20 -9.31 26.77
C GLY A 16 16.92 -10.56 27.32
N GLY A 17 18.23 -10.70 27.06
CA GLY A 17 19.02 -11.88 27.41
C GLY A 17 18.91 -13.04 26.42
N ILE A 18 18.25 -12.84 25.27
CA ILE A 18 18.10 -13.84 24.21
C ILE A 18 19.15 -13.57 23.14
N ASN A 19 20.02 -14.54 22.87
CA ASN A 19 21.11 -14.36 21.91
C ASN A 19 20.58 -14.10 20.49
N SER A 20 21.04 -13.01 19.86
CA SER A 20 20.72 -12.66 18.48
C SER A 20 19.21 -12.68 18.17
N ALA A 21 18.40 -12.25 19.13
CA ALA A 21 16.98 -12.01 18.88
C ALA A 21 16.76 -10.75 18.04
N GLY A 22 17.68 -9.79 18.14
CA GLY A 22 17.64 -8.53 17.43
C GLY A 22 16.85 -7.45 18.17
N ALA A 23 17.06 -6.19 17.80
CA ALA A 23 16.36 -5.05 18.38
C ALA A 23 16.16 -3.94 17.35
N ALA A 24 15.19 -3.06 17.61
CA ALA A 24 15.03 -1.80 16.91
C ALA A 24 14.99 -0.64 17.92
N TYR A 25 15.59 0.47 17.55
CA TYR A 25 15.73 1.65 18.40
C TYR A 25 15.29 2.90 17.64
N VAL A 26 14.70 3.86 18.36
CA VAL A 26 14.47 5.22 17.87
C VAL A 26 15.20 6.18 18.79
N TYR A 27 16.04 7.03 18.22
CA TYR A 27 16.77 8.08 18.91
C TYR A 27 16.31 9.45 18.46
N SER A 28 16.19 10.39 19.40
CA SER A 28 15.86 11.77 19.09
C SER A 28 16.91 12.36 18.16
N GLY A 29 16.47 12.98 17.07
CA GLY A 29 17.35 13.70 16.16
C GLY A 29 17.91 15.01 16.74
N VAL A 30 17.34 15.49 17.85
CA VAL A 30 17.76 16.73 18.50
C VAL A 30 18.95 16.52 19.43
N ASP A 31 18.90 15.50 20.28
CA ASP A 31 19.89 15.29 21.34
C ASP A 31 20.46 13.86 21.42
N GLY A 32 19.99 12.95 20.56
CA GLY A 32 20.42 11.55 20.53
C GLY A 32 19.91 10.72 21.70
N SER A 33 18.96 11.21 22.50
CA SER A 33 18.33 10.43 23.56
C SER A 33 17.50 9.28 22.98
N LEU A 34 17.45 8.16 23.69
CA LEU A 34 16.62 7.02 23.30
C LEU A 34 15.14 7.36 23.53
N LEU A 35 14.33 7.28 22.48
CA LEU A 35 12.88 7.50 22.52
C LEU A 35 12.14 6.17 22.65
N HIS A 36 12.43 5.20 21.78
CA HIS A 36 11.78 3.88 21.79
C HIS A 36 12.78 2.75 21.59
N GLN A 37 12.44 1.57 22.13
CA GLN A 37 13.17 0.33 21.94
C GLN A 37 12.20 -0.85 21.87
N TRP A 38 12.39 -1.71 20.87
CA TRP A 38 11.71 -3.00 20.74
C TRP A 38 12.74 -4.11 20.60
N ASN A 39 12.41 -5.28 21.14
CA ASN A 39 13.30 -6.44 21.24
C ASN A 39 12.67 -7.63 20.53
N GLY A 40 13.48 -8.43 19.85
CA GLY A 40 13.05 -9.69 19.25
C GLY A 40 12.60 -10.71 20.31
N GLY A 41 11.71 -11.62 19.90
CA GLY A 41 11.04 -12.55 20.81
C GLY A 41 11.82 -13.84 21.07
N SER A 42 12.60 -14.29 20.09
CA SER A 42 13.33 -15.55 20.11
C SER A 42 14.72 -15.42 19.46
N ALA A 43 15.61 -16.34 19.80
CA ALA A 43 16.96 -16.37 19.25
C ALA A 43 16.90 -16.67 17.74
N GLY A 44 17.56 -15.84 16.93
CA GLY A 44 17.59 -16.02 15.48
C GLY A 44 16.44 -15.35 14.73
N ASP A 45 15.54 -14.62 15.41
CA ASP A 45 14.45 -13.88 14.75
C ASP A 45 14.98 -12.79 13.79
N LEU A 46 16.20 -12.31 14.03
CA LEU A 46 16.84 -11.21 13.29
C LEU A 46 15.97 -9.93 13.31
N PHE A 47 15.33 -9.64 14.44
CA PHE A 47 14.48 -8.45 14.55
C PHE A 47 15.32 -7.17 14.36
N GLY A 48 14.86 -6.27 13.48
CA GLY A 48 15.65 -5.10 13.09
C GLY A 48 16.66 -5.39 11.97
N HIS A 49 16.45 -6.46 11.19
CA HIS A 49 17.22 -6.75 9.96
C HIS A 49 17.06 -5.64 8.92
N SER A 50 15.82 -5.17 8.75
CA SER A 50 15.50 -4.01 7.93
C SER A 50 14.59 -3.09 8.73
N VAL A 51 14.79 -1.78 8.64
CA VAL A 51 13.96 -0.77 9.30
C VAL A 51 13.72 0.40 8.35
N SER A 52 12.57 1.04 8.45
CA SER A 52 12.27 2.25 7.69
C SER A 52 11.20 3.09 8.38
N ALA A 53 11.17 4.40 8.09
CA ALA A 53 9.99 5.19 8.41
C ALA A 53 8.80 4.68 7.57
N ALA A 54 7.67 4.45 8.23
CA ALA A 54 6.46 3.94 7.61
C ALA A 54 5.56 5.06 7.02
N GLY A 55 5.76 6.31 7.44
CA GLY A 55 4.76 7.37 7.26
C GLY A 55 3.70 7.30 8.37
N ASP A 56 2.64 8.10 8.27
CA ASP A 56 1.54 8.10 9.24
C ASP A 56 0.54 6.98 8.90
N VAL A 57 0.67 5.84 9.58
CA VAL A 57 -0.09 4.61 9.29
C VAL A 57 -1.44 4.62 10.01
N ASN A 58 -1.55 5.31 11.15
CA ASN A 58 -2.75 5.33 11.99
C ASN A 58 -3.54 6.65 11.95
N GLY A 59 -3.07 7.66 11.21
CA GLY A 59 -3.71 8.96 11.02
C GLY A 59 -3.59 9.90 12.22
N ASP A 60 -2.58 9.71 13.09
CA ASP A 60 -2.35 10.56 14.26
C ASP A 60 -1.49 11.80 13.97
N GLY A 61 -0.99 11.93 12.74
CA GLY A 61 -0.17 13.03 12.26
C GLY A 61 1.32 12.88 12.55
N LEU A 62 1.76 11.76 13.13
CA LEU A 62 3.16 11.42 13.35
C LEU A 62 3.58 10.25 12.45
N SER A 63 4.86 10.22 12.08
CA SER A 63 5.38 9.10 11.31
C SER A 63 5.63 7.89 12.20
N ASP A 64 5.19 6.73 11.73
CA ASP A 64 5.36 5.43 12.33
C ASP A 64 6.62 4.72 11.80
N LEU A 65 6.86 3.53 12.34
CA LEU A 65 8.05 2.72 12.06
C LEU A 65 7.65 1.35 11.52
N ILE A 66 8.33 0.87 10.49
CA ILE A 66 8.28 -0.54 10.08
C ILE A 66 9.61 -1.26 10.36
N VAL A 67 9.52 -2.49 10.89
CA VAL A 67 10.66 -3.35 11.26
C VAL A 67 10.49 -4.75 10.67
N GLY A 68 11.51 -5.21 9.96
CA GLY A 68 11.61 -6.57 9.44
C GLY A 68 12.35 -7.51 10.40
N ALA A 69 11.87 -8.74 10.48
CA ALA A 69 12.47 -9.85 11.24
C ALA A 69 12.42 -11.12 10.39
N CYS A 70 13.35 -11.24 9.45
CA CYS A 70 13.33 -12.27 8.41
C CYS A 70 13.66 -13.70 8.90
N GLY A 71 14.11 -13.84 10.15
CA GLY A 71 14.46 -15.11 10.78
C GLY A 71 13.36 -15.71 11.66
N VAL A 72 12.20 -15.05 11.79
CA VAL A 72 11.14 -15.53 12.68
C VAL A 72 10.61 -16.91 12.26
N ASP A 73 10.60 -17.82 13.24
CA ASP A 73 10.01 -19.16 13.13
C ASP A 73 8.54 -19.15 13.53
N HIS A 74 7.66 -19.63 12.64
CA HIS A 74 6.22 -19.72 12.93
C HIS A 74 5.76 -21.16 13.17
N PRO A 75 5.27 -21.51 14.39
CA PRO A 75 4.69 -22.81 14.65
C PRO A 75 3.37 -22.95 13.90
N PHE A 76 3.18 -24.06 13.17
CA PHE A 76 1.92 -24.33 12.49
C PHE A 76 0.84 -24.76 13.51
N ARG A 77 -0.35 -24.16 13.47
CA ARG A 77 -1.54 -24.59 14.24
C ARG A 77 -2.69 -24.96 13.27
N PRO A 78 -3.40 -26.11 13.38
CA PRO A 78 -3.07 -27.40 13.98
C PRO A 78 -3.22 -28.57 12.96
N VAL A 79 -2.11 -29.20 12.53
CA VAL A 79 -2.13 -30.47 11.76
C VAL A 79 -1.11 -31.44 12.40
N PRO A 80 -1.34 -32.77 12.44
CA PRO A 80 -0.54 -33.71 13.25
C PRO A 80 0.90 -33.96 12.78
N VAL A 81 1.39 -33.22 11.79
CA VAL A 81 2.77 -33.31 11.30
C VAL A 81 3.42 -31.96 11.57
N ALA A 82 4.26 -31.90 12.58
CA ALA A 82 5.02 -30.71 12.94
C ALA A 82 6.07 -30.42 11.86
N THR A 83 5.71 -29.62 10.86
CA THR A 83 6.69 -28.84 10.12
C THR A 83 6.52 -27.40 10.55
N SER A 84 7.35 -26.93 11.47
CA SER A 84 7.50 -25.50 11.74
C SER A 84 7.81 -24.77 10.43
N ARG A 85 7.25 -23.58 10.26
CA ARG A 85 7.68 -22.69 9.17
C ARG A 85 8.89 -21.93 9.69
N PHE A 86 10.02 -22.61 9.66
CA PHE A 86 11.28 -22.04 10.12
C PHE A 86 11.71 -20.94 9.15
N ASN A 87 12.27 -19.84 9.67
CA ASN A 87 12.65 -18.65 8.91
C ASN A 87 11.57 -18.15 7.93
N ALA A 88 10.30 -18.27 8.33
CA ALA A 88 9.21 -17.69 7.55
C ALA A 88 9.30 -16.18 7.53
N GLY A 89 9.77 -15.60 8.63
CA GLY A 89 9.95 -14.17 8.80
C GLY A 89 8.66 -13.44 9.16
N SER A 90 8.80 -12.19 9.62
CA SER A 90 7.70 -11.30 9.98
C SER A 90 8.07 -9.84 9.69
N ALA A 91 7.05 -8.99 9.55
CA ALA A 91 7.20 -7.54 9.57
C ALA A 91 6.24 -6.93 10.62
N TYR A 92 6.69 -5.88 11.29
CA TYR A 92 6.01 -5.22 12.39
C TYR A 92 5.93 -3.73 12.14
N VAL A 93 4.80 -3.12 12.48
CA VAL A 93 4.63 -1.65 12.47
C VAL A 93 4.41 -1.17 13.89
N TYR A 94 5.11 -0.10 14.28
CA TYR A 94 4.99 0.52 15.59
C TYR A 94 4.66 2.00 15.46
N SER A 95 3.78 2.50 16.33
CA SER A 95 3.43 3.90 16.36
C SER A 95 4.62 4.76 16.75
N GLY A 96 4.85 5.85 16.02
CA GLY A 96 5.86 6.85 16.38
C GLY A 96 5.49 7.69 17.60
N ALA A 97 4.20 7.70 17.98
CA ALA A 97 3.69 8.52 19.08
C ALA A 97 3.98 7.91 20.47
N ASP A 98 3.71 6.61 20.61
CA ASP A 98 3.76 5.91 21.90
C ASP A 98 4.51 4.57 21.86
N GLY A 99 4.92 4.13 20.67
CA GLY A 99 5.60 2.87 20.44
C GLY A 99 4.74 1.61 20.51
N ALA A 100 3.40 1.76 20.51
CA ALA A 100 2.48 0.63 20.43
C ALA A 100 2.60 -0.10 19.09
N MET A 101 2.42 -1.42 19.08
CA MET A 101 2.38 -2.19 17.84
C MET A 101 1.05 -1.94 17.13
N LEU A 102 1.12 -1.48 15.88
CA LEU A 102 -0.04 -1.21 15.02
C LEU A 102 -0.39 -2.44 14.19
N HIS A 103 0.60 -3.02 13.50
CA HIS A 103 0.41 -4.16 12.61
C HIS A 103 1.51 -5.21 12.77
N GLN A 104 1.16 -6.45 12.43
CA GLN A 104 2.11 -7.55 12.27
C GLN A 104 1.65 -8.43 11.11
N TRP A 105 2.59 -8.78 10.23
CA TRP A 105 2.37 -9.77 9.17
C TRP A 105 3.43 -10.86 9.22
N ASP A 106 2.98 -12.11 9.07
CA ASP A 106 3.80 -13.31 9.16
C ASP A 106 4.01 -13.94 7.78
N GLY A 107 5.21 -14.45 7.53
CA GLY A 107 5.54 -15.20 6.31
C GLY A 107 4.70 -16.45 6.12
N GLY A 108 4.34 -16.72 4.86
CA GLY A 108 3.43 -17.81 4.49
C GLY A 108 4.06 -19.20 4.56
N GLY A 109 5.30 -19.32 4.09
CA GLY A 109 6.06 -20.56 3.94
C GLY A 109 7.34 -20.61 4.77
N ALA A 110 7.91 -21.80 4.90
CA ALA A 110 9.24 -21.97 5.51
C ALA A 110 10.32 -21.40 4.57
N GLU A 111 11.33 -20.76 5.15
CA GLU A 111 12.46 -20.10 4.47
C GLU A 111 12.07 -18.94 3.55
N ASP A 112 10.83 -18.46 3.59
CA ASP A 112 10.38 -17.34 2.76
C ASP A 112 11.16 -16.05 3.06
N HIS A 113 11.66 -15.90 4.30
CA HIS A 113 12.35 -14.71 4.79
C HIS A 113 11.53 -13.43 4.63
N PHE A 114 10.23 -13.49 4.95
CA PHE A 114 9.36 -12.31 4.93
C PHE A 114 9.86 -11.24 5.92
N GLY A 115 9.86 -9.98 5.52
CA GLY A 115 10.51 -8.91 6.29
C GLY A 115 12.01 -8.80 6.04
N TRP A 116 12.53 -9.39 4.96
CA TRP A 116 13.92 -9.21 4.51
C TRP A 116 14.23 -7.77 4.17
N SER A 117 13.30 -7.10 3.47
CA SER A 117 13.39 -5.68 3.17
C SER A 117 12.03 -5.06 3.47
N VAL A 118 12.01 -3.90 4.13
CA VAL A 118 10.78 -3.18 4.48
C VAL A 118 10.93 -1.70 4.14
N SER A 119 9.83 -1.07 3.72
CA SER A 119 9.78 0.38 3.55
C SER A 119 8.36 0.91 3.73
N GLY A 120 8.23 2.18 4.12
CA GLY A 120 7.01 2.94 3.85
C GLY A 120 6.79 3.06 2.34
N ALA A 121 5.54 2.92 1.93
CA ALA A 121 5.13 2.99 0.53
C ALA A 121 4.50 4.33 0.14
N GLY A 122 4.12 5.17 1.13
CA GLY A 122 3.25 6.31 0.89
C GLY A 122 1.79 5.87 0.75
N ASP A 123 0.89 6.75 0.34
CA ASP A 123 -0.52 6.41 0.13
C ASP A 123 -0.68 5.78 -1.28
N VAL A 124 -0.61 4.45 -1.35
CA VAL A 124 -0.68 3.67 -2.60
C VAL A 124 -2.14 3.47 -3.00
N ASN A 125 -3.01 3.32 -1.99
CA ASN A 125 -4.42 3.02 -2.20
C ASN A 125 -5.32 4.24 -2.04
N GLY A 126 -4.84 5.47 -1.87
CA GLY A 126 -5.61 6.72 -1.82
C GLY A 126 -6.51 6.92 -0.60
N ASP A 127 -6.31 6.20 0.50
CA ASP A 127 -7.17 6.29 1.69
C ASP A 127 -6.70 7.33 2.73
N SER A 128 -5.64 8.08 2.41
CA SER A 128 -4.98 9.08 3.25
C SER A 128 -4.17 8.53 4.43
N PHE A 129 -4.01 7.21 4.54
CA PHE A 129 -3.07 6.58 5.46
C PHE A 129 -1.83 6.12 4.67
N ALA A 130 -0.66 6.13 5.32
CA ALA A 130 0.55 5.64 4.68
C ALA A 130 0.55 4.12 4.61
N ASP A 131 0.78 3.57 3.43
CA ASP A 131 0.90 2.13 3.18
C ASP A 131 2.33 1.63 3.34
N LEU A 132 2.48 0.30 3.33
CA LEU A 132 3.74 -0.39 3.62
C LEU A 132 4.09 -1.34 2.50
N ILE A 133 5.38 -1.50 2.20
CA ILE A 133 5.88 -2.57 1.32
C ILE A 133 6.89 -3.45 2.05
N VAL A 134 6.72 -4.77 1.89
CA VAL A 134 7.55 -5.81 2.51
C VAL A 134 8.03 -6.79 1.46
N GLY A 135 9.32 -7.08 1.48
CA GLY A 135 9.98 -8.06 0.63
C GLY A 135 10.25 -9.39 1.34
N ALA A 136 10.17 -10.48 0.58
CA ALA A 136 10.52 -11.83 0.99
C ALA A 136 11.35 -12.47 -0.13
N CYS A 137 12.67 -12.47 0.01
CA CYS A 137 13.58 -12.77 -1.09
C CYS A 137 13.64 -14.26 -1.48
N ASN A 138 13.14 -15.16 -0.64
CA ASN A 138 13.39 -16.60 -0.78
C ASN A 138 12.13 -17.46 -0.97
N VAL A 139 11.02 -16.83 -1.37
CA VAL A 139 9.75 -17.52 -1.63
C VAL A 139 9.84 -18.53 -2.80
N ASN A 140 9.04 -19.60 -2.70
CA ASN A 140 8.86 -20.69 -3.68
C ASN A 140 10.06 -21.66 -3.85
N ARG A 141 10.79 -21.93 -2.76
CA ARG A 141 11.81 -23.00 -2.64
C ARG A 141 12.87 -23.03 -3.76
N ASN A 142 13.19 -21.88 -4.34
CA ASN A 142 14.35 -21.65 -5.20
C ASN A 142 14.68 -20.15 -5.30
N ALA A 143 14.41 -19.36 -4.25
CA ALA A 143 14.67 -17.92 -4.26
C ALA A 143 14.08 -17.13 -5.45
N ALA A 144 12.83 -17.44 -5.84
CA ALA A 144 12.13 -16.57 -6.78
C ALA A 144 11.80 -15.22 -6.12
N GLY A 145 11.39 -15.29 -4.86
CA GLY A 145 11.08 -14.12 -4.05
C GLY A 145 9.68 -13.55 -4.32
N SER A 146 9.26 -12.65 -3.45
CA SER A 146 7.98 -11.93 -3.54
C SER A 146 8.06 -10.58 -2.84
N SER A 147 7.13 -9.69 -3.16
CA SER A 147 6.88 -8.47 -2.41
C SER A 147 5.40 -8.26 -2.19
N HIS A 148 5.06 -7.65 -1.07
CA HIS A 148 3.70 -7.43 -0.60
C HIS A 148 3.51 -5.99 -0.20
N VAL A 149 2.38 -5.40 -0.58
CA VAL A 149 1.96 -4.06 -0.19
C VAL A 149 0.77 -4.20 0.74
N PHE A 150 0.81 -3.52 1.88
CA PHE A 150 -0.24 -3.57 2.88
C PHE A 150 -0.83 -2.19 3.12
N SER A 151 -2.14 -2.14 3.31
CA SER A 151 -2.83 -0.91 3.72
C SER A 151 -2.37 -0.53 5.11
N GLY A 152 -2.02 0.74 5.29
CA GLY A 152 -1.73 1.27 6.62
C GLY A 152 -2.96 1.31 7.52
N ALA A 153 -4.12 1.63 6.96
CA ALA A 153 -5.34 1.86 7.72
C ALA A 153 -5.86 0.59 8.43
N ASP A 154 -5.84 -0.56 7.74
CA ASP A 154 -6.47 -1.79 8.23
C ASP A 154 -5.58 -3.05 8.16
N GLY A 155 -4.38 -2.94 7.60
CA GLY A 155 -3.43 -4.02 7.46
C GLY A 155 -3.77 -5.07 6.39
N SER A 156 -4.76 -4.80 5.53
CA SER A 156 -5.11 -5.67 4.40
C SER A 156 -4.03 -5.66 3.32
N ILE A 157 -3.97 -6.72 2.51
CA ILE A 157 -3.06 -6.78 1.36
C ILE A 157 -3.64 -5.97 0.20
N LEU A 158 -2.90 -4.97 -0.26
CA LEU A 158 -3.21 -4.18 -1.45
C LEU A 158 -2.67 -4.84 -2.72
N HIS A 159 -1.40 -5.26 -2.67
CA HIS A 159 -0.74 -5.92 -3.79
C HIS A 159 0.19 -7.04 -3.34
N GLN A 160 0.35 -8.04 -4.20
CA GLN A 160 1.30 -9.11 -4.02
C GLN A 160 1.88 -9.53 -5.36
N TRP A 161 3.21 -9.48 -5.47
CA TRP A 161 3.95 -9.86 -6.67
C TRP A 161 4.97 -10.95 -6.34
N TYR A 162 5.24 -11.80 -7.32
CA TYR A 162 6.20 -12.90 -7.22
C TYR A 162 7.26 -12.77 -8.30
N GLY A 163 8.49 -13.16 -7.99
CA GLY A 163 9.56 -13.27 -8.97
C GLY A 163 9.24 -14.28 -10.07
N GLY A 164 9.76 -14.02 -11.27
CA GLY A 164 9.42 -14.81 -12.46
C GLY A 164 10.16 -16.14 -12.53
N LYS A 165 11.35 -16.24 -11.94
CA LYS A 165 12.21 -17.43 -11.97
C LYS A 165 12.90 -17.67 -10.63
N ALA A 166 13.28 -18.93 -10.44
CA ALA A 166 14.22 -19.33 -9.41
C ALA A 166 15.51 -18.50 -9.48
N GLY A 167 15.96 -17.99 -8.34
CA GLY A 167 17.18 -17.21 -8.19
C GLY A 167 17.03 -15.73 -8.52
N ASP A 168 15.83 -15.24 -8.82
CA ASP A 168 15.61 -13.82 -9.12
C ASP A 168 15.79 -12.93 -7.86
N PHE A 169 15.54 -13.48 -6.66
CA PHE A 169 15.51 -12.74 -5.39
C PHE A 169 14.59 -11.50 -5.46
N PHE A 170 13.43 -11.64 -6.11
CA PHE A 170 12.45 -10.56 -6.20
C PHE A 170 11.96 -10.16 -4.81
N GLY A 171 11.91 -8.86 -4.51
CA GLY A 171 11.66 -8.38 -3.16
C GLY A 171 12.89 -8.44 -2.24
N GLY A 172 14.09 -8.73 -2.77
CA GLY A 172 15.34 -8.58 -2.03
C GLY A 172 15.65 -7.14 -1.63
N SER A 173 15.09 -6.16 -2.35
CA SER A 173 15.01 -4.76 -1.95
C SER A 173 13.66 -4.17 -2.36
N VAL A 174 13.06 -3.36 -1.49
CA VAL A 174 11.79 -2.64 -1.74
C VAL A 174 11.89 -1.19 -1.31
N SER A 175 11.14 -0.29 -1.95
CA SER A 175 11.02 1.11 -1.54
C SER A 175 9.72 1.71 -2.07
N GLY A 176 9.09 2.61 -1.30
CA GLY A 176 8.20 3.61 -1.91
C GLY A 176 8.97 4.46 -2.92
N ALA A 177 8.32 4.83 -4.01
CA ALA A 177 8.85 5.70 -5.06
C ALA A 177 8.24 7.12 -5.00
N GLY A 178 7.14 7.28 -4.24
CA GLY A 178 6.26 8.44 -4.36
C GLY A 178 5.48 8.41 -5.68
N ASP A 179 4.68 9.44 -5.95
CA ASP A 179 3.96 9.57 -7.23
C ASP A 179 4.94 10.01 -8.33
N ILE A 180 5.48 9.05 -9.09
CA ILE A 180 6.47 9.35 -10.14
C ILE A 180 5.82 9.52 -11.52
N ASN A 181 4.57 9.08 -11.68
CA ASN A 181 3.83 9.16 -12.93
C ASN A 181 2.85 10.36 -12.98
N GLY A 182 2.60 11.02 -11.85
CA GLY A 182 1.72 12.18 -11.70
C GLY A 182 0.22 11.86 -11.59
N ASP A 183 -0.15 10.64 -11.20
CA ASP A 183 -1.55 10.20 -11.12
C ASP A 183 -2.21 10.45 -9.76
N GLY A 184 -1.41 10.89 -8.77
CA GLY A 184 -1.85 11.21 -7.42
C GLY A 184 -1.70 10.07 -6.40
N PHE A 185 -1.18 8.90 -6.79
CA PHE A 185 -0.95 7.76 -5.92
C PHE A 185 0.54 7.44 -5.80
N ALA A 186 0.96 6.91 -4.65
CA ALA A 186 2.35 6.54 -4.47
C ALA A 186 2.71 5.28 -5.28
N ASP A 187 3.80 5.37 -6.04
CA ASP A 187 4.38 4.26 -6.78
C ASP A 187 5.44 3.51 -5.94
N LEU A 188 5.92 2.38 -6.46
CA LEU A 188 6.73 1.42 -5.71
C LEU A 188 7.91 0.92 -6.55
N PHE A 189 9.05 0.71 -5.91
CA PHE A 189 10.20 0.01 -6.47
C PHE A 189 10.37 -1.36 -5.84
N VAL A 190 10.65 -2.37 -6.68
CA VAL A 190 11.03 -3.71 -6.23
C VAL A 190 12.26 -4.20 -7.01
N GLY A 191 13.29 -4.61 -6.29
CA GLY A 191 14.49 -5.21 -6.85
C GLY A 191 14.40 -6.73 -6.99
N ALA A 192 15.02 -7.25 -8.03
CA ALA A 192 15.29 -8.67 -8.26
C ALA A 192 16.75 -8.80 -8.69
N GLU A 193 17.65 -8.89 -7.72
CA GLU A 193 19.10 -8.80 -7.96
C GLU A 193 19.66 -9.97 -8.78
N GLY A 194 19.03 -11.14 -8.73
CA GLY A 194 19.46 -12.31 -9.48
C GLY A 194 18.77 -12.48 -10.84
N ALA A 195 17.89 -11.55 -11.23
CA ALA A 195 17.17 -11.64 -12.49
C ALA A 195 18.10 -11.57 -13.72
N ASP A 196 17.64 -12.18 -14.83
CA ASP A 196 18.40 -12.32 -16.08
C ASP A 196 17.81 -11.50 -17.25
N PRO A 197 17.78 -10.16 -17.19
CA PRO A 197 17.21 -9.34 -18.26
C PRO A 197 17.95 -9.56 -19.58
N GLY A 198 17.20 -9.82 -20.65
CA GLY A 198 17.77 -10.14 -21.96
C GLY A 198 18.65 -11.40 -21.98
N GLY A 199 18.51 -12.31 -21.01
CA GLY A 199 19.27 -13.54 -20.90
C GLY A 199 20.68 -13.38 -20.31
N LYS A 200 21.00 -12.23 -19.72
CA LYS A 200 22.29 -11.99 -19.06
C LYS A 200 22.24 -12.46 -17.61
N SER A 201 22.94 -13.55 -17.31
CA SER A 201 22.92 -14.18 -15.99
C SER A 201 23.28 -13.20 -14.87
N GLY A 202 22.39 -13.05 -13.87
CA GLY A 202 22.60 -12.27 -12.65
C GLY A 202 22.82 -10.77 -12.88
N ALA A 203 22.32 -10.21 -13.98
CA ALA A 203 22.46 -8.78 -14.25
C ALA A 203 21.54 -7.91 -13.39
N GLY A 204 20.54 -8.53 -12.75
CA GLY A 204 19.57 -7.87 -11.87
C GLY A 204 18.51 -7.08 -12.62
N SER A 205 17.38 -6.83 -11.98
CA SER A 205 16.31 -5.99 -12.50
C SER A 205 15.70 -5.15 -11.38
N ALA A 206 15.27 -3.94 -11.72
CA ALA A 206 14.45 -3.09 -10.86
C ALA A 206 13.10 -2.88 -11.57
N PHE A 207 12.03 -3.13 -10.83
CA PHE A 207 10.66 -2.98 -11.30
C PHE A 207 10.04 -1.76 -10.65
N VAL A 208 9.18 -1.08 -11.41
CA VAL A 208 8.31 -0.02 -10.90
C VAL A 208 6.89 -0.51 -10.98
N PHE A 209 6.15 -0.40 -9.89
CA PHE A 209 4.72 -0.68 -9.83
C PHE A 209 3.99 0.60 -9.49
N SER A 210 2.94 0.89 -10.26
CA SER A 210 2.10 2.06 -10.01
C SER A 210 1.20 1.82 -8.80
N GLY A 211 0.97 2.83 -7.97
CA GLY A 211 -0.23 2.88 -7.14
C GLY A 211 -1.46 3.03 -8.04
N VAL A 212 -2.59 2.39 -7.72
CA VAL A 212 -3.76 2.39 -8.60
C VAL A 212 -5.05 2.36 -7.76
N GLN A 213 -5.77 3.47 -7.72
CA GLN A 213 -7.21 3.47 -7.41
C GLN A 213 -8.06 3.67 -8.67
N PRO A 214 -9.30 3.16 -8.66
CA PRO A 214 -10.35 3.64 -9.53
C PRO A 214 -10.43 5.17 -9.52
N ARG A 215 -10.38 5.81 -10.69
CA ARG A 215 -10.35 7.26 -10.83
C ARG A 215 -11.48 7.77 -11.69
N LEU A 216 -12.18 8.79 -11.22
CA LEU A 216 -13.21 9.52 -11.96
C LEU A 216 -12.63 10.81 -12.54
N SER A 217 -12.87 11.05 -13.82
CA SER A 217 -12.59 12.31 -14.49
C SER A 217 -13.74 12.78 -15.37
N ILE A 218 -13.88 14.10 -15.51
CA ILE A 218 -14.88 14.74 -16.36
C ILE A 218 -14.17 15.74 -17.25
N SER A 219 -14.32 15.60 -18.56
CA SER A 219 -13.77 16.53 -19.54
C SER A 219 -14.87 17.19 -20.37
N ASN A 220 -14.57 18.39 -20.88
CA ASN A 220 -15.48 19.21 -21.69
C ASN A 220 -16.85 19.50 -21.03
N LEU A 221 -16.86 19.81 -19.73
CA LEU A 221 -18.07 20.21 -19.00
C LEU A 221 -18.48 21.65 -19.36
N VAL A 222 -18.95 21.84 -20.60
CA VAL A 222 -19.29 23.13 -21.20
C VAL A 222 -20.76 23.14 -21.63
N ALA A 223 -21.49 24.19 -21.28
CA ALA A 223 -22.91 24.32 -21.60
C ALA A 223 -23.17 24.22 -23.11
N GLY A 224 -24.11 23.35 -23.51
CA GLY A 224 -24.48 23.12 -24.90
C GLY A 224 -23.53 22.20 -25.66
N GLN A 225 -22.47 21.69 -25.02
CA GLN A 225 -21.55 20.73 -25.62
C GLN A 225 -21.74 19.32 -25.05
N THR A 226 -20.92 18.37 -25.52
CA THR A 226 -20.86 17.01 -25.00
C THR A 226 -19.71 16.91 -24.00
N ALA A 227 -20.03 16.63 -22.74
CA ALA A 227 -19.05 16.25 -21.74
C ALA A 227 -18.72 14.76 -21.86
N VAL A 228 -17.50 14.39 -21.50
CA VAL A 228 -17.04 13.01 -21.40
C VAL A 228 -16.73 12.72 -19.95
N VAL A 229 -17.28 11.61 -19.46
CA VAL A 229 -17.00 11.08 -18.13
C VAL A 229 -16.21 9.81 -18.31
N ASP A 230 -15.05 9.73 -17.66
CA ASP A 230 -14.18 8.56 -17.69
C ASP A 230 -13.93 8.05 -16.27
N MET A 231 -14.04 6.74 -16.12
CA MET A 231 -13.75 5.98 -14.92
C MET A 231 -12.64 4.98 -15.25
N ASP A 232 -11.41 5.33 -14.88
CA ASP A 232 -10.22 4.56 -15.17
C ASP A 232 -9.80 3.74 -13.96
N ASN A 233 -8.86 2.81 -14.14
CA ASN A 233 -8.24 2.05 -13.05
C ASN A 233 -9.23 1.25 -12.18
N CYS A 234 -10.43 0.98 -12.71
CA CYS A 234 -11.44 0.20 -12.03
C CYS A 234 -11.18 -1.29 -12.24
N THR A 235 -11.87 -2.15 -11.49
CA THR A 235 -11.80 -3.61 -11.67
C THR A 235 -12.12 -3.99 -13.12
N PRO A 236 -11.23 -4.67 -13.86
CA PRO A 236 -11.47 -5.08 -15.26
C PRO A 236 -12.71 -5.97 -15.42
N GLY A 237 -13.60 -5.63 -16.37
CA GLY A 237 -14.89 -6.30 -16.56
C GLY A 237 -15.87 -6.16 -15.39
N GLY A 238 -15.55 -5.28 -14.43
CA GLY A 238 -16.31 -5.02 -13.22
C GLY A 238 -17.49 -4.08 -13.42
N ARG A 239 -18.24 -3.85 -12.35
CA ARG A 239 -19.32 -2.86 -12.31
C ARG A 239 -18.86 -1.63 -11.55
N VAL A 240 -19.11 -0.47 -12.14
CA VAL A 240 -18.86 0.83 -11.51
C VAL A 240 -20.14 1.65 -11.51
N TYR A 241 -20.28 2.54 -10.54
CA TYR A 241 -21.39 3.50 -10.50
C TYR A 241 -20.85 4.92 -10.50
N LEU A 242 -21.31 5.73 -11.45
CA LEU A 242 -21.19 7.19 -11.44
C LEU A 242 -22.35 7.76 -10.64
N VAL A 243 -22.06 8.64 -9.69
CA VAL A 243 -23.06 9.37 -8.91
C VAL A 243 -22.82 10.86 -9.09
N TRP A 244 -23.87 11.63 -9.37
CA TRP A 244 -23.75 13.08 -9.48
C TRP A 244 -24.97 13.83 -8.95
N SER A 245 -24.78 15.08 -8.54
CA SER A 245 -25.83 15.94 -8.00
C SER A 245 -25.56 17.41 -8.28
N VAL A 246 -26.63 18.19 -8.36
CA VAL A 246 -26.60 19.67 -8.32
C VAL A 246 -27.06 20.22 -6.97
N ALA A 247 -27.42 19.34 -6.02
CA ALA A 247 -27.94 19.72 -4.71
C ALA A 247 -26.84 19.98 -3.67
N GLY A 248 -25.68 19.32 -3.80
CA GLY A 248 -24.54 19.50 -2.89
C GLY A 248 -23.55 18.34 -2.93
N GLY A 249 -22.42 18.51 -2.24
CA GLY A 249 -21.28 17.59 -2.21
C GLY A 249 -21.16 16.70 -0.98
N GLY A 250 -22.24 16.46 -0.23
CA GLY A 250 -22.19 15.65 0.99
C GLY A 250 -21.61 16.38 2.22
N PRO A 251 -21.16 15.63 3.25
CA PRO A 251 -20.93 14.18 3.25
C PRO A 251 -22.23 13.35 3.31
N VAL A 252 -22.17 12.13 2.79
CA VAL A 252 -23.22 11.10 2.84
C VAL A 252 -22.57 9.76 3.20
N ASN A 253 -23.03 9.08 4.24
CA ASN A 253 -22.49 7.77 4.61
C ASN A 253 -22.91 6.70 3.60
N THR A 254 -21.95 5.90 3.13
CA THR A 254 -22.18 4.77 2.23
C THR A 254 -21.53 3.50 2.76
N PRO A 255 -21.90 2.31 2.25
CA PRO A 255 -21.20 1.06 2.58
C PRO A 255 -19.71 1.03 2.20
N TYR A 256 -19.28 1.97 1.35
CA TYR A 256 -17.92 2.07 0.80
C TYR A 256 -17.12 3.23 1.39
N GLY A 257 -17.66 3.92 2.41
CA GLY A 257 -17.06 5.10 3.02
C GLY A 257 -17.90 6.37 2.86
N THR A 258 -17.29 7.52 3.11
CA THR A 258 -17.94 8.83 3.05
C THR A 258 -18.09 9.29 1.60
N GLY A 259 -19.31 9.33 1.10
CA GLY A 259 -19.64 9.83 -0.23
C GLY A 259 -19.81 11.35 -0.26
N HIS A 260 -19.30 11.99 -1.32
CA HIS A 260 -19.35 13.45 -1.49
C HIS A 260 -20.36 13.93 -2.55
N VAL A 261 -21.58 13.38 -2.50
CA VAL A 261 -22.69 13.78 -3.39
C VAL A 261 -24.01 13.73 -2.61
N SER A 262 -24.67 14.87 -2.41
CA SER A 262 -25.91 14.99 -1.64
C SER A 262 -27.15 14.65 -2.47
N PRO A 263 -28.18 14.01 -1.88
CA PRO A 263 -29.45 13.79 -2.55
C PRO A 263 -30.22 15.11 -2.78
N PRO A 264 -31.07 15.21 -3.84
CA PRO A 264 -31.28 14.17 -4.85
C PRO A 264 -30.09 14.07 -5.80
N TYR A 265 -29.58 12.84 -5.96
CA TYR A 265 -28.49 12.52 -6.87
C TYR A 265 -28.97 11.57 -7.96
N ALA A 266 -28.32 11.63 -9.12
CA ALA A 266 -28.45 10.65 -10.18
C ALA A 266 -27.36 9.58 -10.00
N LEU A 267 -27.70 8.34 -10.33
CA LEU A 267 -26.80 7.20 -10.27
C LEU A 267 -26.86 6.45 -11.60
N ILE A 268 -25.70 6.23 -12.20
CA ILE A 268 -25.54 5.59 -13.51
C ILE A 268 -24.58 4.42 -13.34
N GLN A 269 -25.04 3.22 -13.68
CA GLN A 269 -24.19 2.03 -13.69
C GLN A 269 -23.47 1.92 -15.04
N LEU A 270 -22.17 1.64 -15.00
CA LEU A 270 -21.37 1.26 -16.17
C LEU A 270 -20.69 -0.08 -15.92
N THR A 271 -20.22 -0.68 -17.01
CA THR A 271 -19.36 -1.87 -16.98
C THR A 271 -18.02 -1.48 -17.56
N THR A 272 -16.93 -1.83 -16.89
CA THR A 272 -15.58 -1.55 -17.35
C THR A 272 -15.16 -2.54 -18.42
N ASP A 273 -14.26 -2.11 -19.30
CA ASP A 273 -13.62 -2.97 -20.29
C ASP A 273 -12.54 -3.87 -19.65
N GLY A 274 -11.82 -4.63 -20.48
CA GLY A 274 -10.76 -5.53 -20.04
C GLY A 274 -9.53 -4.82 -19.45
N ASN A 275 -9.45 -3.49 -19.56
CA ASN A 275 -8.40 -2.66 -18.97
C ASN A 275 -8.89 -1.91 -17.73
N GLY A 276 -10.13 -2.11 -17.30
CA GLY A 276 -10.67 -1.39 -16.14
C GLY A 276 -11.17 0.02 -16.45
N HIS A 277 -11.39 0.36 -17.73
CA HIS A 277 -11.93 1.65 -18.14
C HIS A 277 -13.44 1.56 -18.40
N ALA A 278 -14.22 2.52 -17.92
CA ALA A 278 -15.60 2.76 -18.30
C ALA A 278 -15.82 4.24 -18.59
N GLY A 279 -16.49 4.57 -19.70
CA GLY A 279 -16.77 5.95 -20.05
C GLY A 279 -18.19 6.16 -20.57
N LEU A 280 -18.69 7.38 -20.44
CA LEU A 280 -19.92 7.82 -21.10
C LEU A 280 -19.79 9.25 -21.61
N SER A 281 -20.47 9.54 -22.71
CA SER A 281 -20.61 10.90 -23.24
C SER A 281 -22.02 11.40 -23.01
N GLN A 282 -22.16 12.61 -22.46
CA GLN A 282 -23.45 13.19 -22.12
C GLN A 282 -23.54 14.64 -22.60
N SER A 283 -24.66 14.98 -23.24
CA SER A 283 -24.93 16.37 -23.62
C SER A 283 -25.21 17.21 -22.37
N VAL A 284 -24.50 18.34 -22.26
CA VAL A 284 -24.67 19.34 -21.22
C VAL A 284 -25.73 20.36 -21.70
N PRO A 285 -26.80 20.61 -20.94
CA PRO A 285 -27.81 21.59 -21.34
C PRO A 285 -27.23 22.98 -21.59
N ALA A 286 -27.65 23.67 -22.66
CA ALA A 286 -27.14 25.00 -23.01
C ALA A 286 -27.40 26.08 -21.93
N GLY A 287 -28.42 25.88 -21.09
CA GLY A 287 -28.71 26.77 -19.96
C GLY A 287 -27.98 26.43 -18.65
N ALA A 288 -27.05 25.47 -18.67
CA ALA A 288 -26.40 24.97 -17.44
C ALA A 288 -25.13 25.74 -17.04
N SER A 289 -24.67 26.72 -17.82
CA SER A 289 -23.45 27.49 -17.50
C SER A 289 -23.53 28.12 -16.10
N GLY A 290 -22.46 27.98 -15.33
CA GLY A 290 -22.37 28.44 -13.95
C GLY A 290 -22.98 27.50 -12.90
N LEU A 291 -23.60 26.38 -13.29
CA LEU A 291 -24.07 25.39 -12.32
C LEU A 291 -22.91 24.58 -11.73
N ASN A 292 -22.92 24.43 -10.41
CA ASN A 292 -22.02 23.51 -9.72
C ASN A 292 -22.61 22.10 -9.76
N ILE A 293 -21.79 21.13 -10.13
CA ILE A 293 -22.10 19.72 -10.15
C ILE A 293 -21.06 18.98 -9.31
N TRP A 294 -21.55 18.16 -8.39
CA TRP A 294 -20.73 17.26 -7.59
C TRP A 294 -20.83 15.87 -8.19
N PHE A 295 -19.68 15.24 -8.42
CA PHE A 295 -19.56 13.88 -8.95
C PHE A 295 -18.77 13.02 -7.98
N HIS A 296 -19.03 11.72 -8.04
CA HIS A 296 -18.30 10.69 -7.35
C HIS A 296 -18.53 9.36 -8.05
N GLY A 297 -17.82 8.32 -7.65
CA GLY A 297 -18.10 6.99 -8.14
C GLY A 297 -17.73 5.92 -7.13
N VAL A 298 -18.14 4.69 -7.43
CA VAL A 298 -17.66 3.50 -6.72
C VAL A 298 -17.34 2.41 -7.72
N ASP A 299 -16.23 1.72 -7.52
CA ASP A 299 -15.94 0.45 -8.15
C ASP A 299 -16.36 -0.68 -7.21
N ILE A 300 -17.31 -1.49 -7.67
CA ILE A 300 -17.88 -2.58 -6.87
C ILE A 300 -16.90 -3.74 -6.72
N GLY A 301 -16.04 -3.96 -7.71
CA GLY A 301 -15.09 -5.07 -7.67
C GLY A 301 -14.04 -4.89 -6.56
N SER A 302 -13.51 -3.68 -6.44
CA SER A 302 -12.56 -3.29 -5.39
C SER A 302 -13.25 -2.74 -4.12
N SER A 303 -14.57 -2.55 -4.14
CA SER A 303 -15.33 -1.90 -3.06
C SER A 303 -14.78 -0.51 -2.67
N THR A 304 -14.19 0.19 -3.64
CA THR A 304 -13.47 1.46 -3.43
C THR A 304 -14.26 2.62 -4.05
N LEU A 305 -14.37 3.72 -3.32
CA LEU A 305 -14.90 4.97 -3.85
C LEU A 305 -13.87 5.63 -4.78
N LEU A 306 -14.29 6.08 -5.96
CA LEU A 306 -13.46 6.88 -6.88
C LEU A 306 -13.29 8.29 -6.32
N ASN A 307 -12.28 9.05 -6.72
CA ASN A 307 -12.12 10.44 -6.26
C ASN A 307 -13.39 11.32 -6.48
N PRO A 308 -13.80 12.14 -5.49
CA PRO A 308 -14.90 13.07 -5.67
C PRO A 308 -14.46 14.28 -6.51
N LEU A 309 -15.39 14.85 -7.27
CA LEU A 309 -15.17 16.06 -8.08
C LEU A 309 -16.26 17.08 -7.79
N ALA A 310 -15.88 18.35 -7.63
CA ALA A 310 -16.79 19.48 -7.58
C ALA A 310 -16.44 20.43 -8.72
N LEU A 311 -17.26 20.46 -9.77
CA LEU A 311 -16.98 21.18 -11.00
C LEU A 311 -18.09 22.19 -11.30
N THR A 312 -17.72 23.33 -11.87
CA THR A 312 -18.66 24.30 -12.40
C THR A 312 -18.76 24.12 -13.91
N VAL A 313 -19.97 24.05 -14.44
CA VAL A 313 -20.20 24.03 -15.89
C VAL A 313 -19.72 25.36 -16.49
N GLN A 314 -18.84 25.27 -17.48
CA GLN A 314 -18.34 26.44 -18.22
C GLN A 314 -19.40 26.97 -19.18
#